data_AF-A0A1G0YBK4-F1
#
_entry.id   AF-A0A1G0YBK4-F1
#
_cell.length_a   1.000
_cell.length_b   1.000
_cell.length_c   1.000
_cell.angle_alpha   90.00
_cell.angle_beta   90.00
_cell.angle_gamma   90.00
#
_symmetry.space_group_name_H-M   'P 1'
#
loop_
_entity.id
_entity.type
_entity.pdbx_description
1 polymer ?
#
loop_
_entity_poly.entity_id
_entity_poly.type
_entity_poly.pdbx_seq_one_letter_code
_entity_poly.pdbx_strand_id
1 'polypeptide(L)'
;MALQYPNFYGDLSAFVSPLHINPLQEILDSSTLRCKIVFGSDFPVYLMPIWFVSKLGIKRVNELGKLENPFERSYSTMKALGVPDEVFARAENLLRLPRVAASPVVKRAEERAT
;
A
#
# COMPACT_ATOMS: atom_id res chain seq x y z
N MET A 1 16.86 10.47 -9.55
CA MET A 1 17.07 9.06 -9.97
C MET A 1 15.81 8.45 -10.59
N ALA A 2 14.69 8.31 -9.86
CA ALA A 2 13.50 7.61 -10.38
C ALA A 2 12.95 8.14 -11.72
N LEU A 3 13.02 9.45 -11.95
CA LEU A 3 12.60 10.07 -13.23
C LEU A 3 13.64 9.99 -14.35
N GLN A 4 14.91 9.71 -14.01
CA GLN A 4 16.00 9.59 -14.98
C GLN A 4 16.03 8.20 -15.64
N TYR A 5 15.50 7.18 -14.96
CA TYR A 5 15.52 5.80 -15.43
C TYR A 5 14.09 5.25 -15.61
N PRO A 6 13.69 4.85 -16.83
CA PRO A 6 12.33 4.39 -17.11
C PRO A 6 11.87 3.22 -16.24
N ASN A 7 12.77 2.28 -15.97
CA ASN A 7 12.47 1.04 -15.25
C ASN A 7 12.90 1.06 -13.77
N PHE A 8 13.14 2.25 -13.20
CA PHE A 8 13.49 2.39 -11.79
C PHE A 8 12.24 2.64 -10.97
N TYR A 9 11.88 1.66 -10.15
CA TYR A 9 10.71 1.72 -9.27
C TYR A 9 11.14 1.61 -7.81
N GLY A 10 10.47 2.35 -6.94
CA GLY A 10 10.62 2.26 -5.50
C GLY A 10 9.61 1.29 -4.91
N ASP A 11 10.04 0.46 -3.96
CA ASP A 11 9.13 -0.38 -3.19
C ASP A 11 8.45 0.47 -2.10
N LEU A 12 7.11 0.48 -2.11
CA LEU A 12 6.29 1.12 -1.09
C LEU A 12 6.66 0.62 0.31
N SER A 13 6.95 -0.68 0.50
CA SER A 13 7.27 -1.27 1.82
C SER A 13 8.41 -0.54 2.55
N ALA A 14 9.40 -0.04 1.81
CA ALA A 14 10.51 0.74 2.36
C ALA A 14 10.09 2.15 2.81
N PHE A 15 9.09 2.75 2.15
CA PHE A 15 8.60 4.10 2.47
C PHE A 15 7.59 4.13 3.60
N VAL A 16 7.01 2.99 3.95
CA VAL A 16 6.04 2.88 5.05
C VAL A 16 6.71 2.66 6.41
N SER A 17 7.88 3.28 6.61
CA SER A 17 8.57 3.39 7.90
C SER A 17 8.32 4.77 8.52
N PRO A 18 8.33 4.91 9.86
CA PRO A 18 8.26 6.22 10.51
C PRO A 18 9.28 7.24 9.99
N LEU A 19 10.45 6.76 9.56
CA LEU A 19 11.53 7.60 9.04
C LEU A 19 11.22 8.19 7.66
N HIS A 20 10.24 7.64 6.95
CA HIS A 20 9.93 8.00 5.57
C HIS A 20 8.51 8.58 5.39
N ILE A 21 7.85 8.98 6.48
CA ILE A 21 6.48 9.55 6.44
C ILE A 21 6.40 10.80 5.54
N ASN A 22 7.33 11.74 5.68
CA ASN A 22 7.33 12.96 4.87
C ASN A 22 7.71 12.68 3.40
N PRO A 23 8.80 11.92 3.10
CA PRO A 23 9.09 11.49 1.74
C PRO A 23 7.93 10.74 1.06
N LEU A 24 7.20 9.91 1.80
CA LEU A 24 6.03 9.21 1.28
C LEU A 24 4.95 10.20 0.82
N GLN A 25 4.65 11.22 1.63
CA GLN A 25 3.67 12.26 1.26
C GLN A 25 4.13 13.05 0.03
N GLU A 26 5.40 13.47 -0.03
CA GLU A 26 5.95 14.15 -1.21
C GLU A 26 5.83 13.32 -2.49
N ILE A 27 6.03 12.00 -2.40
CA ILE A 27 5.85 11.08 -3.52
C ILE A 27 4.37 10.98 -3.92
N LEU A 28 3.46 10.90 -2.94
CA LEU A 28 2.02 10.76 -3.19
C LEU A 28 1.41 12.03 -3.81
N ASP A 29 1.89 13.20 -3.40
CA ASP A 29 1.49 14.52 -3.92
C ASP A 29 1.99 14.74 -5.36
N SER A 30 3.11 14.10 -5.74
CA SER A 30 3.68 14.18 -7.08
C SER A 30 3.11 13.09 -8.01
N SER A 31 2.29 13.50 -8.97
CA SER A 31 1.71 12.57 -9.96
C SER A 31 2.77 11.80 -10.75
N THR A 32 3.95 12.38 -10.99
CA THR A 32 5.04 11.75 -11.74
C THR A 32 5.80 10.72 -10.90
N LEU A 33 6.06 11.01 -9.62
CA LEU A 33 6.72 10.08 -8.71
C LEU A 33 5.79 8.96 -8.24
N ARG A 34 4.49 9.24 -8.10
CA ARG A 34 3.47 8.25 -7.78
C ARG A 34 3.39 7.12 -8.80
N CYS A 35 3.74 7.39 -10.06
CA CYS A 35 3.88 6.37 -11.12
C CYS A 35 5.15 5.51 -11.00
N LYS A 36 6.04 5.80 -10.05
CA LYS A 36 7.30 5.09 -9.81
C LYS A 36 7.32 4.24 -8.53
N ILE A 37 6.23 4.18 -7.77
CA ILE A 37 6.12 3.31 -6.58
C ILE A 37 5.36 2.02 -6.86
N VAL A 38 5.80 0.89 -6.34
CA VAL A 38 5.09 -0.39 -6.46
C VAL A 38 4.95 -0.99 -5.07
N PHE A 39 3.81 -1.61 -4.77
CA PHE A 39 3.69 -2.36 -3.52
C PHE A 39 4.50 -3.67 -3.61
N GLY A 40 5.67 -3.71 -2.98
CA GLY A 40 6.47 -4.92 -2.80
C GLY A 40 6.10 -5.59 -1.48
N SER A 41 5.55 -6.79 -1.57
CA SER A 41 5.07 -7.56 -0.41
C SER A 41 6.16 -8.44 0.23
N ASP A 42 7.41 -8.38 -0.27
CA ASP A 42 8.44 -9.41 -0.08
C ASP A 42 8.97 -9.51 1.37
N PHE A 43 8.57 -8.59 2.25
CA PHE A 43 8.82 -8.67 3.67
C PHE A 43 7.55 -8.31 4.45
N PRO A 44 7.15 -9.10 5.47
CA PRO A 44 5.98 -8.79 6.29
C PRO A 44 6.31 -7.65 7.27
N VAL A 45 6.61 -6.46 6.75
CA VAL A 45 6.63 -5.23 7.55
C VAL A 45 5.17 -4.80 7.72
N TYR A 46 4.56 -5.21 8.83
CA TYR A 46 3.23 -4.74 9.15
C TYR A 46 3.27 -3.29 9.59
N LEU A 47 2.43 -2.49 8.96
CA LEU A 47 2.27 -1.11 9.34
C LEU A 47 1.51 -1.00 10.64
N MET A 48 2.04 -0.18 11.55
CA MET A 48 1.29 0.23 12.73
C MET A 48 0.66 1.61 12.47
N PRO A 49 -0.68 1.75 12.50
CA PRO A 49 -1.35 3.03 12.25
C PRO A 49 -0.84 4.18 13.12
N ILE A 50 -0.41 3.86 14.35
CA ILE A 50 0.10 4.84 15.32
C ILE A 50 1.31 5.63 14.82
N TRP A 51 2.12 5.05 13.93
CA TRP A 51 3.26 5.75 13.33
C TRP A 51 2.84 6.97 12.51
N PHE A 52 1.60 6.98 12.03
CA PHE A 52 1.06 8.03 11.17
C PHE A 52 0.03 8.91 11.88
N VAL A 53 0.05 8.94 13.22
CA VAL A 53 -0.90 9.75 14.01
C VAL A 53 -0.85 11.24 13.64
N SER A 54 0.31 11.76 13.27
CA SER A 54 0.48 13.15 12.81
C SER A 54 -0.21 13.46 11.48
N LYS A 55 -0.50 12.44 10.67
CA LYS A 55 -1.15 12.57 9.35
C LYS A 55 -2.62 12.15 9.38
N LEU A 56 -2.94 11.09 10.13
CA LEU A 56 -4.29 10.50 10.17
C LEU A 56 -5.14 11.01 11.34
N GLY A 57 -4.50 11.54 12.39
CA GLY A 57 -5.16 11.91 13.64
C GLY A 57 -5.52 10.69 14.52
N ILE A 58 -5.70 10.95 15.81
CA ILE A 58 -5.90 9.92 16.85
C ILE A 58 -7.16 9.07 16.56
N LYS A 59 -8.26 9.69 16.14
CA LYS A 59 -9.52 9.00 15.86
C LYS A 59 -9.33 7.93 14.78
N ARG A 60 -8.71 8.29 13.64
CA ARG A 60 -8.52 7.38 12.52
C ARG A 60 -7.53 6.27 12.84
N VAL A 61 -6.46 6.60 13.56
CA VAL A 61 -5.50 5.60 14.08
C VAL A 61 -6.19 4.58 14.98
N ASN A 62 -7.07 5.01 15.88
CA ASN A 62 -7.81 4.12 16.75
C ASN A 62 -8.79 3.22 15.98
N GLU A 63 -9.47 3.74 14.95
CA GLU A 63 -10.32 2.94 14.07
C GLU A 63 -9.53 1.86 13.34
N LEU A 64 -8.40 2.22 12.73
CA LEU A 64 -7.53 1.29 12.01
C LEU A 64 -6.88 0.27 12.95
N GLY A 65 -6.56 0.67 14.18
CA GLY A 65 -5.97 -0.20 15.19
C GLY A 65 -6.88 -1.36 15.64
N LYS A 66 -8.21 -1.22 15.46
CA LYS A 66 -9.19 -2.27 15.78
C LYS A 66 -9.24 -3.40 14.76
N LEU A 67 -8.62 -3.24 13.58
CA LEU A 67 -8.55 -4.29 12.57
C LEU A 67 -7.65 -5.42 13.08
N GLU A 68 -8.23 -6.61 13.23
CA GLU A 68 -7.54 -7.80 13.73
C GLU A 68 -6.52 -8.33 12.74
N ASN A 69 -6.87 -8.34 11.45
CA ASN A 69 -6.00 -8.82 10.39
C ASN A 69 -4.86 -7.80 10.14
N PRO A 70 -3.59 -8.18 10.37
CA PRO A 70 -2.47 -7.24 10.24
C PRO A 70 -2.23 -6.81 8.78
N PHE A 71 -2.59 -7.63 7.79
CA PHE A 71 -2.52 -7.26 6.37
C PHE A 71 -3.59 -6.25 6.01
N GLU A 72 -4.83 -6.51 6.43
CA GLU A 72 -5.96 -5.60 6.21
C GLU A 72 -5.74 -4.26 6.91
N ARG A 73 -5.19 -4.27 8.13
CA ARG A 73 -4.79 -3.07 8.85
C ARG A 73 -3.74 -2.27 8.09
N SER A 74 -2.71 -2.95 7.59
CA SER A 74 -1.64 -2.30 6.83
C SER A 74 -2.17 -1.69 5.54
N TYR A 75 -2.94 -2.45 4.77
CA TYR A 75 -3.63 -2.01 3.56
C TYR A 75 -4.54 -0.80 3.81
N SER A 76 -5.41 -0.89 4.81
CA SER A 76 -6.34 0.17 5.18
C SER A 76 -5.63 1.44 5.65
N THR A 77 -4.48 1.28 6.31
CA THR A 77 -3.66 2.43 6.72
C THR A 77 -3.01 3.10 5.52
N MET A 78 -2.45 2.33 4.59
CA MET A 78 -1.90 2.87 3.34
C MET A 78 -2.98 3.60 2.51
N LYS A 79 -4.18 3.04 2.40
CA LYS A 79 -5.33 3.70 1.77
C LYS A 79 -5.69 5.00 2.48
N ALA A 80 -5.72 5.01 3.82
CA ALA A 80 -6.01 6.23 4.59
C ALA A 80 -4.93 7.32 4.41
N LEU A 81 -3.69 6.93 4.11
CA LEU A 81 -2.59 7.84 3.78
C LEU A 81 -2.64 8.40 2.36
N GLY A 82 -3.59 7.95 1.53
CA GLY A 82 -3.75 8.41 0.15
C GLY A 82 -3.02 7.55 -0.89
N VAL A 83 -2.53 6.37 -0.52
CA VAL A 83 -1.96 5.42 -1.51
C VAL A 83 -3.08 4.95 -2.43
N PRO A 84 -2.98 5.14 -3.76
CA PRO A 84 -4.06 4.81 -4.67
C PRO A 84 -3.97 3.35 -5.14
N ASP A 85 -5.07 2.82 -5.67
CA ASP A 85 -5.21 1.38 -5.98
C ASP A 85 -4.23 0.91 -7.05
N GLU A 86 -3.81 1.80 -7.96
CA GLU A 86 -2.88 1.45 -9.02
C GLU A 86 -1.49 1.09 -8.48
N VAL A 87 -1.13 1.51 -7.26
CA VAL A 87 0.15 1.12 -6.63
C VAL A 87 0.14 -0.34 -6.23
N PHE A 88 -1.00 -0.85 -5.75
CA PHE A 88 -1.17 -2.25 -5.36
C PHE A 88 -1.29 -3.16 -6.59
N ALA A 89 -1.93 -2.69 -7.66
CA ALA A 89 -2.09 -3.47 -8.90
C ALA A 89 -0.87 -3.42 -9.84
N ARG A 90 0.06 -2.48 -9.64
CA ARG A 90 1.17 -2.24 -10.58
C ARG A 90 2.07 -3.44 -10.82
N ALA A 91 2.27 -4.25 -9.78
CA ALA A 91 3.17 -5.40 -9.84
C ALA A 91 2.77 -6.39 -10.93
N GLU A 92 1.46 -6.59 -11.16
CA GLU A 92 0.93 -7.47 -12.22
C GLU A 92 1.46 -7.05 -13.61
N ASN A 93 1.40 -5.76 -13.91
CA ASN A 93 1.84 -5.20 -15.17
C ASN A 93 3.37 -5.21 -15.32
N LEU A 94 4.10 -4.88 -14.25
CA LEU A 94 5.57 -4.82 -14.27
C LEU A 94 6.20 -6.20 -14.41
N LEU A 95 5.66 -7.18 -13.70
CA LEU A 95 6.15 -8.56 -13.71
C LEU A 95 5.58 -9.39 -14.87
N ARG A 96 4.71 -8.80 -15.69
CA ARG A 96 4.04 -9.45 -16.84
C ARG A 96 3.37 -10.76 -16.44
N LEU A 97 2.71 -10.75 -15.28
CA LEU A 97 2.06 -11.95 -14.77
C LEU A 97 0.93 -12.35 -15.73
N PRO A 98 0.74 -13.64 -16.00
CA PRO A 98 -0.42 -14.08 -16.76
C PRO A 98 -1.67 -13.69 -15.98
N ARG A 99 -2.67 -13.11 -16.66
CA ARG A 99 -3.94 -12.74 -16.04
C ARG A 99 -4.57 -14.00 -15.47
N VAL A 100 -4.48 -14.18 -14.15
CA VAL A 100 -5.06 -15.35 -13.49
C VAL A 100 -6.57 -15.16 -13.54
N ALA A 101 -7.28 -16.06 -14.22
CA ALA A 101 -8.72 -16.12 -14.15
C ALA A 101 -9.13 -16.20 -12.67
N ALA A 102 -10.06 -15.34 -12.23
CA ALA A 102 -10.41 -15.06 -10.84
C ALA A 102 -10.10 -16.23 -9.88
N SER A 103 -9.12 -16.01 -9.00
CA SER A 103 -8.68 -17.03 -8.05
C SER A 103 -9.85 -17.46 -7.17
N PRO A 104 -10.08 -18.78 -6.95
CA PRO A 104 -11.22 -19.30 -6.18
C PRO A 104 -11.22 -18.85 -4.71
N VAL A 105 -10.13 -18.24 -4.23
CA VAL A 105 -10.03 -17.64 -2.90
C VAL A 105 -10.99 -16.46 -2.71
N VAL A 106 -11.23 -15.65 -3.76
CA VAL A 106 -12.13 -14.48 -3.67
C VAL A 106 -13.59 -14.91 -3.50
N LYS A 107 -14.01 -16.00 -4.16
CA LYS A 107 -15.38 -16.53 -4.06
C LYS A 107 -15.78 -16.98 -2.65
N ARG A 108 -14.81 -17.51 -1.87
CA ARG A 108 -15.06 -17.98 -0.50
C ARG A 108 -15.33 -16.86 0.52
N ALA A 109 -14.91 -15.62 0.24
CA ALA A 109 -15.16 -14.49 1.12
C ALA A 109 -16.59 -13.96 0.97
N GLU A 110 -17.13 -13.98 -0.25
CA GLU A 110 -18.51 -13.56 -0.55
C GLU A 110 -19.54 -14.56 -0.01
N GLU A 111 -19.26 -15.86 -0.09
CA GLU A 111 -20.14 -16.93 0.40
C GLU A 111 -20.23 -17.01 1.95
N ARG A 112 -19.31 -16.37 2.69
CA ARG A 112 -19.36 -16.32 4.17
C ARG A 112 -20.06 -15.07 4.72
N ALA A 113 -20.47 -14.16 3.85
CA ALA A 113 -21.15 -12.91 4.20
C ALA A 113 -22.67 -12.95 3.90
N THR A 114 -23.21 -14.12 3.54
CA THR A 114 -24.66 -14.39 3.39
C THR A 114 -25.09 -15.43 4.41
#